data_AF-A0A0H3U7A5-F1
#
_entry.id   AF-A0A0H3U7A5-F1
#
_cell.length_a   1.000
_cell.length_b   1.000
_cell.length_c   1.000
_cell.angle_alpha   90.00
_cell.angle_beta   90.00
_cell.angle_gamma   90.00
#
_symmetry.space_group_name_H-M   'P 1'
#
loop_
_entity.id
_entity.type
_entity.pdbx_description
1 polymer ?
#
loop_
_entity_poly.entity_id
_entity_poly.type
_entity_poly.pdbx_seq_one_letter_code
_entity_poly.pdbx_strand_id
1 'polypeptide(L)'
;MQKMKKVFTIALLLAAAMSINAQEVSSKAKAVRMLAYARSEYQVKDVKVYADTMTVFSLADQPIYPFGKWATVEQFITNNQLHWYRKSGYKTFYDTMTVAVNTLERLDGSNINFYRSIWTSKLEMVAARITDTAIALDNGIHVGMSKADVFKTIFKSFPKSYTSDIRVLKVIAGAAEVGEVYTFKGDKLKLIQVVSKYKYY
;
A
#
# COMPACT_ATOMS: atom_id res chain seq x y z
N MET A 1 -12.90 -47.58 22.32
CA MET A 1 -12.00 -46.40 22.18
C MET A 1 -11.88 -45.83 20.75
N GLN A 2 -11.82 -46.66 19.70
CA GLN A 2 -11.60 -46.18 18.32
C GLN A 2 -12.78 -45.40 17.70
N LYS A 3 -14.03 -45.74 18.05
CA LYS A 3 -15.24 -45.02 17.58
C LYS A 3 -15.36 -43.59 18.16
N MET A 4 -15.01 -43.39 19.43
CA MET A 4 -15.02 -42.05 20.05
C MET A 4 -14.00 -41.10 19.41
N LYS A 5 -12.80 -41.58 19.07
CA LYS A 5 -11.80 -40.76 18.37
C LYS A 5 -12.32 -40.26 17.01
N LYS A 6 -12.98 -41.11 16.22
CA LYS A 6 -13.55 -40.71 14.91
C LYS A 6 -14.64 -39.64 15.03
N VAL A 7 -15.55 -39.75 16.00
CA VAL A 7 -16.62 -38.76 16.21
C VAL A 7 -16.03 -37.40 16.63
N PHE A 8 -15.02 -37.41 17.51
CA PHE A 8 -14.34 -36.19 17.95
C PHE A 8 -13.60 -35.49 16.80
N THR A 9 -12.91 -36.25 15.94
CA THR A 9 -12.20 -35.69 14.77
C THR A 9 -13.17 -35.09 13.75
N ILE A 10 -14.31 -35.73 13.49
CA ILE A 10 -15.33 -35.21 12.56
C ILE A 10 -15.95 -33.92 13.09
N ALA A 11 -16.29 -33.86 14.38
CA ALA A 11 -16.81 -32.64 15.01
C ALA A 11 -15.81 -31.47 14.96
N LEU A 12 -14.52 -31.75 15.16
CA LEU A 12 -13.46 -30.74 15.07
C LEU A 12 -13.31 -30.18 13.65
N LEU A 13 -13.37 -31.06 12.63
CA LEU A 13 -13.31 -30.66 11.22
C LEU A 13 -14.53 -29.83 10.80
N LEU A 14 -15.73 -30.20 11.25
CA LEU A 14 -16.95 -29.42 11.01
C LEU A 14 -16.89 -28.04 11.65
N ALA A 15 -16.45 -27.93 12.91
CA ALA A 15 -16.29 -26.66 13.59
C ALA A 15 -15.26 -25.75 12.89
N ALA A 16 -14.14 -26.33 12.45
CA ALA A 16 -13.12 -25.61 11.68
C ALA A 16 -13.70 -25.09 10.34
N ALA A 17 -14.41 -25.94 9.58
CA ALA A 17 -15.04 -25.54 8.32
C ALA A 17 -16.09 -24.43 8.51
N MET A 18 -16.91 -24.52 9.56
CA MET A 18 -17.89 -23.47 9.90
C MET A 18 -17.21 -22.15 10.28
N SER A 19 -16.11 -22.20 11.03
CA SER A 19 -15.35 -21.00 11.41
C SER A 19 -14.71 -20.30 10.21
N ILE A 20 -14.19 -21.07 9.24
CA ILE A 20 -13.63 -20.54 7.98
C ILE A 20 -14.73 -19.86 7.16
N ASN A 21 -15.89 -20.51 7.00
CA ASN A 21 -17.03 -19.94 6.28
C ASN A 21 -17.54 -18.65 6.95
N ALA A 22 -17.65 -18.63 8.28
CA ALA A 22 -18.07 -17.45 9.02
C ALA A 22 -17.08 -16.28 8.87
N GLN A 23 -15.76 -16.58 8.90
CA GLN A 23 -14.73 -15.58 8.69
C GLN A 23 -14.75 -15.02 7.25
N GLU A 24 -15.01 -15.87 6.25
CA GLU A 24 -15.13 -15.45 4.86
C GLU A 24 -16.36 -14.55 4.63
N VAL A 25 -17.53 -14.94 5.18
CA VAL A 25 -18.77 -14.14 5.12
C VAL A 25 -18.57 -12.78 5.79
N SER A 26 -17.93 -12.77 6.97
CA SER A 26 -17.62 -11.52 7.69
C SER A 26 -16.67 -10.63 6.89
N SER A 27 -15.64 -11.20 6.27
CA SER A 27 -14.67 -10.46 5.44
C SER A 27 -15.32 -9.84 4.20
N LYS A 28 -16.23 -10.57 3.53
CA LYS A 28 -17.02 -10.06 2.40
C LYS A 28 -17.96 -8.93 2.83
N ALA A 29 -18.70 -9.10 3.93
CA ALA A 29 -19.59 -8.06 4.44
C ALA A 29 -18.82 -6.79 4.80
N LYS A 30 -17.68 -6.93 5.47
CA LYS A 30 -16.75 -5.85 5.82
C LYS A 30 -16.24 -5.11 4.58
N ALA A 31 -15.82 -5.84 3.55
CA ALA A 31 -15.42 -5.29 2.26
C ALA A 31 -16.51 -4.44 1.60
N VAL A 32 -17.74 -4.98 1.49
CA VAL A 32 -18.88 -4.25 0.89
C VAL A 32 -19.18 -2.97 1.65
N ARG A 33 -19.15 -2.99 2.98
CA ARG A 33 -19.37 -1.79 3.79
C ARG A 33 -18.27 -0.76 3.62
N MET A 34 -17.01 -1.19 3.61
CA MET A 34 -15.87 -0.29 3.40
C MET A 34 -15.89 0.35 2.01
N LEU A 35 -16.30 -0.38 0.97
CA LEU A 35 -16.51 0.16 -0.37
C LEU A 35 -17.54 1.30 -0.36
N ALA A 36 -18.66 1.13 0.34
CA ALA A 36 -19.69 2.17 0.48
C ALA A 36 -19.20 3.43 1.22
N TYR A 37 -18.14 3.32 2.02
CA TYR A 37 -17.52 4.45 2.70
C TYR A 37 -16.35 5.08 1.94
N ALA A 38 -15.98 4.55 0.77
CA ALA A 38 -14.89 5.10 -0.01
C ALA A 38 -15.19 6.55 -0.42
N ARG A 39 -14.14 7.37 -0.43
CA ARG A 39 -14.17 8.71 -1.00
C ARG A 39 -14.31 8.62 -2.53
N SER A 40 -15.22 9.42 -3.09
CA SER A 40 -15.62 9.37 -4.50
C SER A 40 -14.48 9.73 -5.45
N GLU A 41 -13.61 10.64 -5.03
CA GLU A 41 -12.41 11.08 -5.75
C GLU A 41 -11.43 9.95 -6.03
N TYR A 42 -11.42 8.89 -5.21
CA TYR A 42 -10.56 7.73 -5.43
C TYR A 42 -11.19 6.68 -6.34
N GLN A 43 -12.41 6.87 -6.82
CA GLN A 43 -13.08 5.97 -7.76
C GLN A 43 -12.91 4.48 -7.41
N VAL A 44 -13.07 4.14 -6.12
CA VAL A 44 -12.87 2.78 -5.62
C VAL A 44 -13.93 1.87 -6.24
N LYS A 45 -13.49 0.78 -6.88
CA LYS A 45 -14.37 -0.20 -7.52
C LYS A 45 -14.55 -1.46 -6.70
N ASP A 46 -13.55 -1.81 -5.91
CA ASP A 46 -13.58 -3.02 -5.11
C ASP A 46 -12.75 -2.84 -3.84
N VAL A 47 -13.17 -3.53 -2.79
CA VAL A 47 -12.42 -3.68 -1.55
C VAL A 47 -12.42 -5.17 -1.22
N LYS A 48 -11.25 -5.72 -0.93
CA LYS A 48 -11.10 -7.10 -0.46
C LYS A 48 -10.50 -7.08 0.93
N VAL A 49 -11.01 -7.93 1.82
CA VAL A 49 -10.39 -8.15 3.13
C VAL A 49 -10.04 -9.61 3.24
N TYR A 50 -8.79 -9.89 3.58
CA TYR A 50 -8.31 -11.23 3.86
C TYR A 50 -7.39 -11.16 5.08
N ALA A 51 -7.77 -11.87 6.14
CA ALA A 51 -7.12 -11.80 7.44
C ALA A 51 -6.94 -10.34 7.93
N ASP A 52 -5.70 -9.90 8.16
CA ASP A 52 -5.33 -8.56 8.62
C ASP A 52 -5.02 -7.59 7.48
N THR A 53 -5.32 -7.98 6.23
CA THR A 53 -5.01 -7.19 5.04
C THR A 53 -6.29 -6.71 4.36
N MET A 54 -6.40 -5.40 4.16
CA MET A 54 -7.41 -4.77 3.32
C MET A 54 -6.79 -4.31 2.02
N THR A 55 -7.33 -4.74 0.88
CA THR A 55 -6.92 -4.29 -0.46
C THR A 55 -8.02 -3.43 -1.05
N VAL A 56 -7.67 -2.22 -1.50
CA VAL A 56 -8.55 -1.26 -2.15
C VAL A 56 -8.16 -1.18 -3.62
N PHE A 57 -9.12 -1.36 -4.53
CA PHE A 57 -8.91 -1.25 -5.97
C PHE A 57 -9.55 0.05 -6.46
N SER A 58 -8.73 0.94 -7.01
CA SER A 58 -9.07 2.29 -7.42
C SER A 58 -8.84 2.45 -8.92
N LEU A 59 -9.80 3.04 -9.64
CA LEU A 59 -9.60 3.44 -11.04
C LEU A 59 -9.04 4.84 -11.17
N ALA A 60 -9.08 5.63 -10.10
CA ALA A 60 -8.34 6.86 -10.12
C ALA A 60 -6.89 6.50 -10.41
N ASP A 61 -6.29 7.24 -11.34
CA ASP A 61 -4.85 7.37 -11.37
C ASP A 61 -4.51 8.02 -10.02
N GLN A 62 -4.30 7.18 -9.00
CA GLN A 62 -3.75 7.70 -7.78
C GLN A 62 -2.36 8.14 -8.19
N PRO A 63 -2.06 9.43 -8.02
CA PRO A 63 -0.77 9.93 -8.41
C PRO A 63 0.25 9.07 -7.70
N ILE A 64 1.07 8.35 -8.48
CA ILE A 64 2.30 7.80 -7.96
C ILE A 64 3.02 8.96 -7.35
N TYR A 65 3.15 8.89 -6.04
CA TYR A 65 3.77 9.94 -5.30
C TYR A 65 4.82 9.35 -4.37
N PRO A 66 5.90 10.09 -4.09
CA PRO A 66 6.24 11.43 -4.55
C PRO A 66 6.88 11.42 -5.94
N PHE A 67 6.50 12.18 -6.97
CA PHE A 67 5.78 13.45 -7.02
C PHE A 67 5.76 13.98 -8.48
N GLY A 68 4.64 14.52 -8.97
CA GLY A 68 4.63 15.50 -10.08
C GLY A 68 5.16 16.92 -9.71
N LYS A 69 5.75 17.11 -8.53
CA LYS A 69 6.21 18.42 -8.04
C LYS A 69 7.64 18.75 -8.46
N TRP A 70 8.56 17.82 -8.23
CA TRP A 70 9.99 18.05 -8.40
C TRP A 70 10.46 17.60 -9.78
N ALA A 71 11.27 18.44 -10.43
CA ALA A 71 11.89 18.12 -11.71
C ALA A 71 13.21 17.34 -11.53
N THR A 72 13.87 17.49 -10.37
CA THR A 72 15.19 16.90 -10.11
C THR A 72 15.33 16.35 -8.70
N VAL A 73 16.32 15.47 -8.50
CA VAL A 73 16.57 14.79 -7.23
C VAL A 73 17.11 15.78 -6.20
N GLU A 74 17.90 16.76 -6.64
CA GLU A 74 18.45 17.82 -5.81
C GLU A 74 17.34 18.68 -5.19
N GLN A 75 16.29 18.98 -5.96
CA GLN A 75 15.12 19.68 -5.43
C GLN A 75 14.43 18.86 -4.33
N PHE A 76 14.32 17.54 -4.52
CA PHE A 76 13.71 16.67 -3.53
C PHE A 76 14.56 16.55 -2.25
N ILE A 77 15.87 16.37 -2.38
CA ILE A 77 16.79 16.26 -1.24
C ILE A 77 16.83 17.57 -0.45
N THR A 78 17.01 18.69 -1.13
CA THR A 78 17.22 20.01 -0.50
C THR A 78 15.97 20.47 0.25
N ASN A 79 14.79 20.38 -0.38
CA ASN A 79 13.55 20.86 0.23
C ASN A 79 13.09 20.01 1.42
N ASN A 80 13.41 18.72 1.42
CA ASN A 80 13.07 17.81 2.52
C ASN A 80 14.22 17.64 3.53
N GLN A 81 15.34 18.39 3.37
CA GLN A 81 16.52 18.31 4.23
C GLN A 81 17.02 16.88 4.45
N LEU A 82 17.02 16.09 3.37
CA LEU A 82 17.23 14.65 3.44
C LEU A 82 18.73 14.31 3.48
N HIS A 83 19.13 13.55 4.50
CA HIS A 83 20.45 12.92 4.56
C HIS A 83 20.41 11.53 3.90
N TRP A 84 20.32 11.50 2.57
CA TRP A 84 20.21 10.28 1.78
C TRP A 84 21.38 10.15 0.81
N TYR A 85 21.80 8.92 0.56
CA TYR A 85 22.84 8.61 -0.44
C TYR A 85 22.18 8.48 -1.80
N ARG A 86 22.71 9.20 -2.79
CA ARG A 86 22.25 9.09 -4.18
C ARG A 86 23.14 8.15 -4.97
N LYS A 87 22.50 7.24 -5.71
CA LYS A 87 23.14 6.42 -6.74
C LYS A 87 22.35 6.53 -8.04
N SER A 88 23.02 6.82 -9.15
CA SER A 88 22.42 6.77 -10.47
C SER A 88 22.84 5.49 -11.19
N GLY A 89 21.95 4.91 -11.98
CA GLY A 89 22.26 3.72 -12.76
C GLY A 89 21.04 3.16 -13.47
N TYR A 90 21.20 2.01 -14.09
CA TYR A 90 20.09 1.28 -14.68
C TYR A 90 19.60 0.20 -13.72
N LYS A 91 18.28 0.02 -13.62
CA LYS A 91 17.67 -1.09 -12.88
C LYS A 91 16.67 -1.81 -13.75
N THR A 92 16.69 -3.13 -13.68
CA THR A 92 15.71 -3.99 -14.33
C THR A 92 14.56 -4.26 -13.36
N PHE A 93 13.34 -3.98 -13.81
CA PHE A 93 12.11 -4.25 -13.10
C PHE A 93 11.28 -5.25 -13.91
N TYR A 94 10.56 -6.15 -13.24
CA TYR A 94 9.69 -7.15 -13.87
C TYR A 94 10.36 -7.96 -15.00
N ASP A 95 11.62 -8.34 -14.78
CA ASP A 95 12.45 -9.23 -15.61
C ASP A 95 12.68 -8.80 -17.07
N THR A 96 12.15 -7.67 -17.49
CA THR A 96 12.15 -7.25 -18.91
C THR A 96 12.40 -5.76 -19.11
N MET A 97 12.33 -4.95 -18.05
CA MET A 97 12.28 -3.49 -18.19
C MET A 97 13.48 -2.83 -17.52
N THR A 98 14.45 -2.37 -18.31
CA THR A 98 15.63 -1.67 -17.81
C THR A 98 15.47 -0.17 -17.96
N VAL A 99 15.45 0.55 -16.83
CA VAL A 99 15.19 1.99 -16.76
C VAL A 99 16.36 2.70 -16.11
N ALA A 100 16.74 3.86 -16.65
CA ALA A 100 17.67 4.76 -15.99
C ALA A 100 16.99 5.36 -14.76
N VAL A 101 17.50 5.03 -13.57
CA VAL A 101 16.93 5.45 -12.29
C VAL A 101 17.94 6.19 -11.44
N ASN A 102 17.43 7.15 -10.68
CA ASN A 102 18.10 7.66 -9.49
C ASN A 102 17.57 6.90 -8.30
N THR A 103 18.46 6.30 -7.52
CA THR A 103 18.12 5.67 -6.25
C THR A 103 18.57 6.60 -5.13
N LEU A 104 17.68 6.85 -4.19
CA LEU A 104 18.03 7.41 -2.89
C LEU A 104 17.96 6.29 -1.86
N GLU A 105 19.00 6.14 -1.04
CA GLU A 105 19.10 5.10 -0.01
C GLU A 105 19.51 5.69 1.35
N ARG A 106 19.04 5.06 2.44
CA ARG A 106 19.45 5.32 3.82
C ARG A 106 19.94 4.04 4.50
N LEU A 107 20.69 4.23 5.57
CA LEU A 107 21.22 3.15 6.42
C LEU A 107 20.13 2.34 7.13
N ASP A 108 18.94 2.90 7.33
CA ASP A 108 17.78 2.20 7.92
C ASP A 108 17.06 1.28 6.92
N GLY A 109 17.57 1.17 5.70
CA GLY A 109 17.00 0.38 4.62
C GLY A 109 15.88 1.10 3.85
N SER A 110 15.58 2.36 4.17
CA SER A 110 14.71 3.20 3.35
C SER A 110 15.36 3.41 1.98
N ASN A 111 14.62 3.16 0.92
CA ASN A 111 15.08 3.39 -0.45
C ASN A 111 13.95 3.86 -1.35
N ILE A 112 14.30 4.69 -2.34
CA ILE A 112 13.37 5.16 -3.35
C ILE A 112 14.07 5.18 -4.71
N ASN A 113 13.47 4.54 -5.70
CA ASN A 113 13.91 4.55 -7.09
C ASN A 113 13.01 5.50 -7.90
N PHE A 114 13.64 6.48 -8.54
CA PHE A 114 13.00 7.50 -9.34
C PHE A 114 13.45 7.42 -10.79
N TYR A 115 12.56 7.74 -11.72
CA TYR A 115 12.90 8.14 -13.08
C TYR A 115 12.34 9.54 -13.35
N ARG A 116 12.83 10.20 -14.40
CA ARG A 116 12.21 11.43 -14.89
C ARG A 116 11.26 11.07 -16.02
N SER A 117 9.97 11.32 -15.83
CA SER A 117 8.95 11.06 -16.84
C SER A 117 9.07 12.04 -18.00
N ILE A 118 8.99 11.52 -19.22
CA ILE A 118 9.02 12.33 -20.45
C ILE A 118 7.72 13.13 -20.64
N TRP A 119 6.61 12.65 -20.07
CA TRP A 119 5.30 13.28 -20.19
C TRP A 119 5.15 14.46 -19.25
N THR A 120 5.50 14.25 -17.99
CA THR A 120 5.34 15.28 -16.95
C THR A 120 6.60 16.14 -16.79
N SER A 121 7.76 15.65 -17.27
CA SER A 121 9.09 16.23 -16.98
C SER A 121 9.45 16.24 -15.48
N LYS A 122 8.74 15.45 -14.66
CA LYS A 122 8.87 15.35 -13.21
C LYS A 122 9.44 14.00 -12.80
N LEU A 123 9.87 13.90 -11.53
CA LEU A 123 10.34 12.66 -10.97
C LEU A 123 9.17 11.74 -10.57
N GLU A 124 9.11 10.56 -11.17
CA GLU A 124 8.12 9.54 -10.85
C GLU A 124 8.81 8.35 -10.17
N MET A 125 8.11 7.72 -9.22
CA MET A 125 8.63 6.61 -8.44
C MET A 125 8.35 5.28 -9.14
N VAL A 126 9.38 4.48 -9.39
CA VAL A 126 9.20 3.11 -9.88
C VAL A 126 8.98 2.15 -8.72
N ALA A 127 9.78 2.31 -7.66
CA ALA A 127 9.72 1.45 -6.49
C ALA A 127 10.25 2.17 -5.26
N ALA A 128 9.64 1.92 -4.11
CA ALA A 128 10.15 2.41 -2.84
C ALA A 128 9.84 1.52 -1.66
N ARG A 129 10.68 1.69 -0.65
CA ARG A 129 10.50 1.24 0.73
C ARG A 129 10.81 2.44 1.61
N ILE A 130 9.79 3.02 2.25
CA ILE A 130 9.94 4.25 3.03
C ILE A 130 9.69 3.93 4.50
N THR A 131 10.71 4.15 5.33
CA THR A 131 10.65 4.10 6.80
C THR A 131 10.90 5.46 7.45
N ASP A 132 11.30 6.44 6.64
CA ASP A 132 11.63 7.80 7.06
C ASP A 132 10.36 8.65 7.27
N THR A 133 10.21 9.27 8.43
CA THR A 133 9.07 10.12 8.76
C THR A 133 9.10 11.47 8.03
N ALA A 134 10.25 11.88 7.50
CA ALA A 134 10.40 13.11 6.73
C ALA A 134 9.81 13.01 5.32
N ILE A 135 9.51 11.80 4.84
CA ILE A 135 8.95 11.58 3.50
C ILE A 135 7.44 11.45 3.59
N ALA A 136 6.73 12.38 2.92
CA ALA A 136 5.29 12.35 2.77
C ALA A 136 4.85 12.10 1.32
N LEU A 137 3.76 11.35 1.18
CA LEU A 137 3.01 11.13 -0.05
C LEU A 137 2.08 12.33 -0.37
N ASP A 138 1.41 12.37 -1.55
CA ASP A 138 0.62 13.54 -2.00
C ASP A 138 -0.62 13.73 -1.17
N ASN A 139 -1.21 12.60 -0.87
CA ASN A 139 -2.33 12.48 0.04
C ASN A 139 -1.91 12.75 1.50
N GLY A 140 -0.68 13.22 1.74
CA GLY A 140 -0.12 13.57 3.05
C GLY A 140 0.34 12.36 3.87
N ILE A 141 0.15 11.13 3.39
CA ILE A 141 0.51 9.92 4.14
C ILE A 141 2.03 9.87 4.32
N HIS A 142 2.47 9.69 5.56
CA HIS A 142 3.88 9.56 5.91
C HIS A 142 4.04 8.56 7.07
N VAL A 143 5.24 8.00 7.20
CA VAL A 143 5.56 7.10 8.31
C VAL A 143 5.37 7.83 9.64
N GLY A 144 4.76 7.17 10.63
CA GLY A 144 4.40 7.77 11.92
C GLY A 144 2.96 8.29 12.03
N MET A 145 2.25 8.38 10.90
CA MET A 145 0.82 8.71 10.87
C MET A 145 -0.02 7.65 11.62
N SER A 146 -1.14 8.06 12.23
CA SER A 146 -2.06 7.11 12.87
C SER A 146 -2.80 6.27 11.82
N LYS A 147 -3.22 5.06 12.18
CA LYS A 147 -4.03 4.21 11.31
C LYS A 147 -5.31 4.95 10.91
N ALA A 148 -5.95 5.61 11.86
CA ALA A 148 -7.16 6.39 11.59
C ALA A 148 -6.93 7.48 10.53
N ASP A 149 -5.81 8.22 10.61
CA ASP A 149 -5.53 9.30 9.66
C ASP A 149 -5.18 8.76 8.28
N VAL A 150 -4.51 7.60 8.19
CA VAL A 150 -4.31 6.92 6.89
C VAL A 150 -5.65 6.48 6.29
N PHE A 151 -6.58 5.95 7.08
CA PHE A 151 -7.89 5.55 6.57
C PHE A 151 -8.76 6.74 6.14
N LYS A 152 -8.65 7.90 6.81
CA LYS A 152 -9.37 9.13 6.42
C LYS A 152 -9.00 9.63 5.03
N THR A 153 -7.81 9.31 4.53
CA THR A 153 -7.44 9.74 3.17
C THR A 153 -8.31 9.04 2.14
N ILE A 154 -8.58 7.74 2.31
CA ILE A 154 -9.29 6.90 1.32
C ILE A 154 -10.80 6.79 1.60
N PHE A 155 -11.22 6.89 2.87
CA PHE A 155 -12.60 6.64 3.28
C PHE A 155 -13.23 7.85 3.98
N LYS A 156 -14.49 8.16 3.67
CA LYS A 156 -15.30 9.18 4.34
C LYS A 156 -15.65 8.76 5.78
N SER A 157 -15.82 7.46 5.99
CA SER A 157 -16.09 6.85 7.29
C SER A 157 -15.42 5.48 7.37
N PHE A 158 -15.00 5.05 8.55
CA PHE A 158 -14.34 3.76 8.74
C PHE A 158 -14.58 3.26 10.18
N PRO A 159 -15.70 2.56 10.42
CA PRO A 159 -15.98 2.02 11.74
C PRO A 159 -14.80 1.21 12.30
N LYS A 160 -14.42 1.44 13.56
CA LYS A 160 -13.28 0.76 14.21
C LYS A 160 -13.43 -0.76 14.20
N SER A 161 -14.67 -1.26 14.24
CA SER A 161 -15.01 -2.68 14.07
C SER A 161 -14.52 -3.28 12.75
N TYR A 162 -14.28 -2.45 11.73
CA TYR A 162 -13.85 -2.87 10.40
C TYR A 162 -12.37 -2.58 10.11
N THR A 163 -11.65 -1.91 11.00
CA THR A 163 -10.27 -1.47 10.71
C THR A 163 -9.27 -1.78 11.83
N SER A 164 -9.76 -2.13 13.02
CA SER A 164 -8.91 -2.39 14.19
C SER A 164 -7.93 -3.55 13.99
N ASP A 165 -8.38 -4.62 13.36
CA ASP A 165 -7.61 -5.83 13.02
C ASP A 165 -6.73 -5.69 11.77
N ILE A 166 -6.93 -4.65 10.97
CA ILE A 166 -6.16 -4.44 9.74
C ILE A 166 -4.75 -3.96 10.09
N ARG A 167 -3.74 -4.75 9.73
CA ARG A 167 -2.31 -4.43 9.85
C ARG A 167 -1.69 -3.99 8.55
N VAL A 168 -2.30 -4.34 7.42
CA VAL A 168 -1.83 -3.96 6.09
C VAL A 168 -2.99 -3.37 5.29
N LEU A 169 -2.80 -2.16 4.80
CA LEU A 169 -3.68 -1.55 3.81
C LEU A 169 -2.94 -1.52 2.48
N LYS A 170 -3.46 -2.21 1.49
CA LYS A 170 -2.95 -2.23 0.13
C LYS A 170 -3.86 -1.40 -0.76
N VAL A 171 -3.30 -0.50 -1.55
CA VAL A 171 -4.02 0.27 -2.55
C VAL A 171 -3.47 -0.10 -3.92
N ILE A 172 -4.36 -0.51 -4.82
CA ILE A 172 -4.04 -0.85 -6.19
C ILE A 172 -4.76 0.18 -7.07
N ALA A 173 -4.01 1.01 -7.76
CA ALA A 173 -4.52 2.18 -8.50
C ALA A 173 -4.07 2.19 -9.96
N GLY A 174 -4.64 3.10 -10.76
CA GLY A 174 -4.28 3.31 -12.17
C GLY A 174 -4.36 2.02 -12.98
N ALA A 175 -5.53 1.38 -13.02
CA ALA A 175 -5.72 0.08 -13.68
C ALA A 175 -4.74 -1.03 -13.24
N ALA A 176 -4.35 -1.03 -11.95
CA ALA A 176 -3.38 -1.95 -11.35
C ALA A 176 -1.92 -1.77 -11.81
N GLU A 177 -1.61 -0.59 -12.33
CA GLU A 177 -0.25 -0.17 -12.63
C GLU A 177 0.49 0.25 -11.36
N VAL A 178 -0.21 0.70 -10.31
CA VAL A 178 0.40 1.14 -9.05
C VAL A 178 -0.06 0.29 -7.90
N GLY A 179 0.90 -0.25 -7.12
CA GLY A 179 0.64 -0.92 -5.86
C GLY A 179 1.31 -0.17 -4.71
N GLU A 180 0.51 0.32 -3.78
CA GLU A 180 0.96 0.91 -2.52
C GLU A 180 0.61 -0.03 -1.37
N VAL A 181 1.53 -0.20 -0.43
CA VAL A 181 1.34 -1.04 0.76
C VAL A 181 1.71 -0.24 2.00
N TYR A 182 0.72 -0.04 2.86
CA TYR A 182 0.83 0.65 4.13
C TYR A 182 0.80 -0.38 5.26
N THR A 183 1.93 -0.56 5.94
CA THR A 183 2.07 -1.55 7.01
C THR A 183 2.09 -0.86 8.37
N PHE A 184 1.13 -1.23 9.23
CA PHE A 184 0.95 -0.66 10.56
C PHE A 184 1.59 -1.55 11.64
N LYS A 185 2.18 -0.92 12.66
CA LYS A 185 2.54 -1.57 13.93
C LYS A 185 1.75 -0.91 15.05
N GLY A 186 0.77 -1.64 15.59
CA GLY A 186 -0.24 -1.05 16.46
C GLY A 186 -1.08 -0.03 15.69
N ASP A 187 -1.15 1.20 16.21
CA ASP A 187 -1.89 2.30 15.58
C ASP A 187 -1.03 3.20 14.69
N LYS A 188 0.25 2.88 14.46
CA LYS A 188 1.18 3.73 13.72
C LYS A 188 1.60 3.11 12.40
N LEU A 189 1.56 3.88 11.33
CA LEU A 189 2.16 3.53 10.05
C LEU A 189 3.68 3.43 10.22
N LYS A 190 4.27 2.28 9.86
CA LYS A 190 5.70 2.01 10.02
C LYS A 190 6.45 1.89 8.71
N LEU A 191 5.74 1.51 7.66
CA LEU A 191 6.36 1.23 6.37
C LEU A 191 5.36 1.56 5.27
N ILE A 192 5.85 2.28 4.27
CA ILE A 192 5.18 2.47 2.99
C ILE A 192 6.02 1.74 1.94
N GLN A 193 5.39 0.90 1.13
CA GLN A 193 6.03 0.33 -0.06
C GLN A 193 5.23 0.74 -1.27
N VAL A 194 5.94 1.08 -2.35
CA VAL A 194 5.34 1.43 -3.62
C VAL A 194 6.00 0.60 -4.69
N VAL A 195 5.21 0.10 -5.62
CA VAL A 195 5.71 -0.50 -6.86
C VAL A 195 4.82 -0.05 -8.01
N SER A 196 5.44 0.50 -9.04
CA SER A 196 4.81 0.99 -10.26
C SER A 196 5.20 0.10 -11.44
N LYS A 197 4.23 -0.16 -12.30
CA LYS A 197 4.34 -0.90 -13.56
C LYS A 197 4.21 -0.01 -14.79
N TYR A 198 4.12 1.31 -14.64
CA TYR A 198 4.03 2.19 -15.80
C TYR A 198 5.18 1.90 -16.75
N LYS A 199 4.88 1.83 -18.04
CA LYS A 199 5.86 1.56 -19.10
C LYS A 199 6.33 2.83 -19.79
N TYR A 200 5.97 3.99 -19.25
CA TYR A 200 6.11 5.28 -19.92
C TYR A 200 7.41 5.95 -19.46
N TYR A 201 8.50 5.64 -20.17
CA TYR A 201 9.84 6.18 -19.97
C TYR A 201 10.32 6.87 -21.23
#